data_AF-A0A7S4DT66-F1
#
_entry.id   AF-A0A7S4DT66-F1
#
_cell.length_a   1.000
_cell.length_b   1.000
_cell.length_c   1.000
_cell.angle_alpha   90.00
_cell.angle_beta   90.00
_cell.angle_gamma   90.00
#
_symmetry.space_group_name_H-M   'P 1'
#
loop_
_entity.id
_entity.type
_entity.pdbx_description
1 polymer ?
#
loop_
_entity_poly.entity_id
_entity_poly.type
_entity_poly.pdbx_seq_one_letter_code
_entity_poly.pdbx_strand_id
1 'polypeptide(L)'
;QRQSTSAGSFGFFTGVGAVGANAPPPSIRMWYDAKRLIGYIERKKLLEVLLNPSNTHLEIVRRSESFLRLLADHEALRTEHLDLLWALASSEQHESLEHLAYEILNRLLPSLSLAHTSHLFSRIRDKPYDKYDTALVRFIREVTTSVFAKQARNSKVSNWYGLSLLWDAIHPESEKNLSSPLLTSRGITKG
;
A
#
# COMPACT_ATOMS: atom_id res chain seq x y z
N GLN A 1 78.28 -52.60 39.70
CA GLN A 1 77.81 -53.11 38.40
C GLN A 1 77.23 -51.91 37.64
N ARG A 2 77.89 -51.24 36.67
CA ARG A 2 78.03 -51.59 35.22
C ARG A 2 76.85 -52.47 34.77
N GLN A 3 75.95 -52.10 33.84
CA GLN A 3 76.07 -51.52 32.47
C GLN A 3 74.72 -50.83 32.11
N SER A 4 74.64 -49.60 31.56
CA SER A 4 74.58 -49.22 30.11
C SER A 4 73.68 -50.14 29.24
N THR A 5 72.71 -49.69 28.43
CA THR A 5 72.83 -48.73 27.29
C THR A 5 71.48 -48.22 26.74
N SER A 6 71.49 -46.97 26.24
CA SER A 6 70.85 -46.33 25.05
C SER A 6 69.46 -46.76 24.55
N ALA A 7 68.56 -45.90 24.03
CA ALA A 7 68.76 -44.82 23.06
C ALA A 7 67.58 -43.81 23.10
N GLY A 8 67.80 -42.49 22.92
CA GLY A 8 67.58 -41.76 21.66
C GLY A 8 66.14 -41.20 21.58
N SER A 9 65.83 -39.98 22.06
CA SER A 9 65.97 -38.65 21.45
C SER A 9 65.00 -38.31 20.30
N PHE A 10 64.41 -37.11 20.42
CA PHE A 10 63.64 -36.28 19.46
C PHE A 10 62.13 -36.49 19.22
N GLY A 11 61.39 -35.38 19.32
CA GLY A 11 59.99 -35.23 18.90
C GLY A 11 59.19 -34.29 19.80
N PHE A 12 59.52 -32.99 19.83
CA PHE A 12 58.70 -31.91 19.24
C PHE A 12 57.27 -31.74 19.82
N PHE A 13 57.07 -30.55 20.36
CA PHE A 13 55.84 -29.92 20.84
C PHE A 13 54.77 -29.87 19.73
N THR A 14 53.58 -30.46 19.91
CA THR A 14 52.38 -30.08 19.15
C THR A 14 51.06 -30.39 19.88
N GLY A 15 50.20 -29.36 19.95
CA GLY A 15 48.73 -29.44 20.06
C GLY A 15 48.19 -29.68 21.47
N VAL A 16 47.97 -28.66 22.31
CA VAL A 16 46.87 -27.67 22.27
C VAL A 16 45.54 -28.30 21.83
N GLY A 17 44.64 -28.43 22.81
CA GLY A 17 43.34 -29.07 22.69
C GLY A 17 42.48 -28.49 21.57
N ALA A 18 42.03 -29.36 20.67
CA ALA A 18 40.94 -29.07 19.76
C ALA A 18 39.62 -29.40 20.45
N VAL A 19 39.15 -28.51 21.33
CA VAL A 19 37.71 -28.33 21.51
C VAL A 19 37.25 -27.54 20.29
N GLY A 20 37.11 -28.26 19.18
CA GLY A 20 36.65 -27.73 17.91
C GLY A 20 35.22 -27.25 18.08
N ALA A 21 35.08 -25.93 18.12
CA ALA A 21 33.85 -25.18 18.19
C ALA A 21 32.72 -25.84 17.39
N ASN A 22 31.62 -26.16 18.08
CA ASN A 22 30.31 -26.17 17.44
C ASN A 22 30.09 -24.75 16.90
N ALA A 23 30.55 -24.51 15.67
CA ALA A 23 30.11 -23.37 14.91
C ALA A 23 28.58 -23.45 14.89
N PRO A 24 27.85 -22.40 15.27
CA PRO A 24 26.41 -22.39 15.05
C PRO A 24 26.17 -22.72 13.57
N PRO A 25 25.14 -23.53 13.23
CA PRO A 25 24.83 -23.81 11.83
C PRO A 25 24.82 -22.48 11.08
N PRO A 26 25.38 -22.42 9.85
CA PRO A 26 25.44 -21.16 9.09
C PRO A 26 24.06 -20.57 9.14
N SER A 27 23.93 -19.45 9.87
CA SER A 27 22.63 -18.85 10.11
C SER A 27 22.02 -18.65 8.73
N ILE A 28 20.82 -19.18 8.50
CA ILE A 28 20.03 -18.94 7.28
C ILE A 28 19.61 -17.47 7.32
N ARG A 29 20.59 -16.57 7.29
CA ARG A 29 20.48 -15.17 6.94
C ARG A 29 20.62 -15.10 5.42
N MET A 30 19.91 -15.97 4.70
CA MET A 30 19.71 -15.77 3.28
C MET A 30 18.77 -14.57 3.19
N TRP A 31 19.42 -13.41 3.21
CA TRP A 31 18.83 -12.10 3.41
C TRP A 31 17.70 -11.90 2.41
N TYR A 32 16.47 -11.91 2.93
CA TYR A 32 15.32 -11.42 2.20
C TYR A 32 15.46 -9.90 2.12
N ASP A 33 16.16 -9.42 1.10
CA ASP A 33 16.21 -8.00 0.75
C ASP A 33 14.78 -7.56 0.36
N ALA A 34 14.34 -6.40 0.85
CA ALA A 34 13.03 -5.85 0.55
C ALA A 34 12.78 -5.77 -0.96
N LYS A 35 13.81 -5.42 -1.74
CA LYS A 35 13.73 -5.39 -3.21
C LYS A 35 13.42 -6.77 -3.81
N ARG A 36 14.00 -7.84 -3.25
CA ARG A 36 13.75 -9.22 -3.70
C ARG A 36 12.33 -9.67 -3.36
N LEU A 37 11.84 -9.29 -2.17
CA LEU A 37 10.46 -9.58 -1.76
C LEU A 37 9.45 -8.85 -2.63
N ILE A 38 9.66 -7.55 -2.89
CA ILE A 38 8.83 -6.75 -3.79
C ILE A 38 8.79 -7.39 -5.17
N GLY A 39 9.95 -7.72 -5.75
CA GLY A 39 10.00 -8.39 -7.05
C GLY A 39 9.34 -9.77 -7.03
N TYR A 40 9.35 -10.49 -5.91
CA TYR A 40 8.62 -11.75 -5.77
C TYR A 40 7.09 -11.54 -5.71
N ILE A 41 6.63 -10.55 -4.93
CA ILE A 41 5.22 -10.16 -4.82
C ILE A 41 4.66 -9.81 -6.21
N GLU A 42 5.38 -9.01 -6.97
CA GLU A 42 4.98 -8.60 -8.31
C GLU A 42 4.97 -9.77 -9.30
N ARG A 43 6.06 -10.56 -9.39
CA ARG A 43 6.15 -11.69 -10.33
C ARG A 43 5.09 -12.76 -10.07
N LYS A 44 4.72 -12.96 -8.82
CA LYS A 44 3.71 -13.95 -8.43
C LYS A 44 2.31 -13.36 -8.32
N LYS A 45 2.14 -12.05 -8.58
CA LYS A 45 0.86 -11.34 -8.45
C LYS A 45 0.18 -11.65 -7.11
N LEU A 46 0.96 -11.70 -6.02
CA LEU A 46 0.45 -12.19 -4.73
C LEU A 46 -0.73 -11.37 -4.23
N LEU A 47 -0.71 -10.05 -4.43
CA LEU A 47 -1.83 -9.20 -4.02
C LEU A 47 -3.11 -9.50 -4.80
N GLU A 48 -3.03 -9.85 -6.09
CA GLU A 48 -4.21 -10.23 -6.88
C GLU A 48 -4.84 -11.52 -6.34
N VAL A 49 -4.01 -12.46 -5.88
CA VAL A 49 -4.48 -13.72 -5.28
C VAL A 49 -5.04 -13.50 -3.87
N LEU A 50 -4.36 -12.70 -3.05
CA LEU A 50 -4.71 -12.47 -1.64
C LEU A 50 -5.89 -11.51 -1.46
N LEU A 51 -6.14 -10.62 -2.42
CA LEU A 51 -7.20 -9.61 -2.37
C LEU A 51 -8.34 -9.91 -3.33
N ASN A 52 -8.47 -11.15 -3.81
CA ASN A 52 -9.53 -11.52 -4.74
C ASN A 52 -10.89 -11.53 -4.01
N PRO A 53 -11.87 -10.68 -4.38
CA PRO A 53 -13.15 -10.60 -3.67
C PRO A 53 -13.92 -11.93 -3.59
N SER A 54 -13.78 -12.80 -4.59
CA SER A 54 -14.59 -14.03 -4.70
C SER A 54 -14.15 -15.18 -3.78
N ASN A 55 -12.92 -15.17 -3.25
CA ASN A 55 -12.38 -16.31 -2.49
C ASN A 55 -11.50 -15.88 -1.31
N THR A 56 -11.70 -14.68 -0.80
CA THR A 56 -10.84 -14.12 0.25
C THR A 56 -11.58 -13.99 1.58
N HIS A 57 -10.91 -14.44 2.64
CA HIS A 57 -11.37 -14.28 4.02
C HIS A 57 -10.77 -13.03 4.68
N LEU A 58 -11.49 -12.47 5.66
CA LEU A 58 -11.12 -11.26 6.40
C LEU A 58 -9.68 -11.29 6.93
N GLU A 59 -9.24 -12.42 7.49
CA GLU A 59 -7.90 -12.55 8.07
C GLU A 59 -6.78 -12.53 7.02
N ILE A 60 -7.06 -12.99 5.79
CA ILE A 60 -6.11 -12.94 4.68
C ILE A 60 -5.89 -11.49 4.24
N VAL A 61 -6.97 -10.75 4.05
CA VAL A 61 -6.91 -9.31 3.73
C VAL A 61 -6.16 -8.56 4.83
N ARG A 62 -6.48 -8.81 6.10
CA ARG A 62 -5.83 -8.14 7.23
C ARG A 62 -4.32 -8.39 7.27
N ARG A 63 -3.87 -9.62 7.01
CA ARG A 63 -2.43 -9.92 6.95
C ARG A 63 -1.74 -9.34 5.73
N SER A 64 -2.46 -9.21 4.62
CA SER A 64 -1.93 -8.64 3.38
C SER A 64 -1.55 -7.15 3.50
N GLU A 65 -2.09 -6.45 4.51
CA GLU A 65 -1.73 -5.07 4.83
C GLU A 65 -0.21 -4.87 4.97
N SER A 66 0.48 -5.85 5.57
CA SER A 66 1.94 -5.79 5.74
C SER A 66 2.69 -5.72 4.40
N PHE A 67 2.20 -6.41 3.36
CA PHE A 67 2.77 -6.34 2.02
C PHE A 67 2.49 -4.99 1.36
N LEU A 68 1.29 -4.44 1.56
CA LEU A 68 0.92 -3.13 1.01
C LEU A 68 1.75 -2.00 1.64
N ARG A 69 1.99 -2.07 2.95
CA ARG A 69 2.89 -1.12 3.64
C ARG A 69 4.32 -1.25 3.15
N LEU A 70 4.84 -2.47 3.00
CA LEU A 70 6.18 -2.69 2.43
C LEU A 70 6.30 -2.05 1.04
N LEU A 71 5.29 -2.21 0.18
CA LEU A 71 5.28 -1.58 -1.14
C LEU A 71 5.23 -0.05 -1.03
N ALA A 72 4.44 0.49 -0.10
CA ALA A 72 4.35 1.94 0.12
C ALA A 72 5.67 2.54 0.61
N ASP A 73 6.32 1.89 1.58
CA ASP A 73 7.58 2.34 2.19
C ASP A 73 8.76 2.31 1.20
N HIS A 74 8.66 1.49 0.15
CA HIS A 74 9.66 1.37 -0.91
C HIS A 74 9.22 2.00 -2.24
N GLU A 75 8.20 2.86 -2.25
CA GLU A 75 7.68 3.56 -3.44
C GLU A 75 7.27 2.61 -4.60
N ALA A 76 7.00 1.34 -4.30
CA ALA A 76 6.59 0.30 -5.25
C ALA A 76 5.06 0.10 -5.27
N LEU A 77 4.32 0.88 -4.47
CA LEU A 77 2.87 0.84 -4.47
C LEU A 77 2.32 1.52 -5.74
N ARG A 78 1.54 0.78 -6.53
CA ARG A 78 0.90 1.25 -7.77
C ARG A 78 -0.60 1.44 -7.57
N THR A 79 -1.22 2.22 -8.47
CA THR A 79 -2.68 2.40 -8.52
C THR A 79 -3.44 1.08 -8.69
N GLU A 80 -2.87 0.13 -9.43
CA GLU A 80 -3.43 -1.22 -9.58
C GLU A 80 -3.63 -1.93 -8.23
N HIS A 81 -2.70 -1.76 -7.28
CA HIS A 81 -2.83 -2.36 -5.95
C HIS A 81 -3.95 -1.68 -5.14
N LEU A 82 -4.16 -0.38 -5.35
CA LEU A 82 -5.27 0.35 -4.74
C LEU A 82 -6.61 -0.04 -5.34
N ASP A 83 -6.65 -0.33 -6.64
CA ASP A 83 -7.86 -0.84 -7.32
C ASP A 83 -8.28 -2.20 -6.77
N LEU A 84 -7.34 -3.07 -6.39
CA LEU A 84 -7.65 -4.34 -5.71
C LEU A 84 -8.33 -4.11 -4.36
N LEU A 85 -7.82 -3.17 -3.55
CA LEU A 85 -8.45 -2.80 -2.27
C LEU A 85 -9.81 -2.13 -2.50
N TRP A 86 -9.92 -1.28 -3.50
CA TRP A 86 -11.17 -0.62 -3.85
C TRP A 86 -12.24 -1.62 -4.33
N ALA A 87 -11.84 -2.64 -5.08
CA ALA A 87 -12.73 -3.71 -5.51
C ALA A 87 -13.29 -4.49 -4.31
N LEU A 88 -12.48 -4.74 -3.28
CA LEU A 88 -12.95 -5.31 -2.01
C LEU A 88 -13.92 -4.35 -1.29
N ALA A 89 -13.56 -3.06 -1.23
CA ALA A 89 -14.40 -2.02 -0.63
C ALA A 89 -15.72 -1.78 -1.37
N SER A 90 -15.81 -2.16 -2.64
CA SER A 90 -17.03 -2.00 -3.45
C SER A 90 -17.79 -3.31 -3.60
N SER A 91 -17.36 -4.38 -2.95
CA SER A 91 -18.02 -5.69 -3.03
C SER A 91 -19.25 -5.72 -2.12
N GLU A 92 -20.44 -5.88 -2.70
CA GLU A 92 -21.70 -5.95 -1.94
C GLU A 92 -21.87 -7.28 -1.17
N GLN A 93 -20.95 -8.23 -1.35
CA GLN A 93 -21.07 -9.58 -0.80
C GLN A 93 -20.75 -9.66 0.69
N HIS A 94 -19.84 -8.82 1.18
CA HIS A 94 -19.30 -8.94 2.53
C HIS A 94 -18.99 -7.57 3.14
N GLU A 95 -19.96 -7.02 3.87
CA GLU A 95 -19.82 -5.72 4.57
C GLU A 95 -18.54 -5.65 5.44
N SER A 96 -18.20 -6.74 6.13
CA SER A 96 -16.97 -6.79 6.94
C SER A 96 -15.67 -6.65 6.12
N LEU A 97 -15.66 -7.13 4.86
CA LEU A 97 -14.53 -6.93 3.96
C LEU A 97 -14.48 -5.48 3.47
N GLU A 98 -15.63 -4.86 3.21
CA GLU A 98 -15.72 -3.45 2.84
C GLU A 98 -15.12 -2.55 3.92
N HIS A 99 -15.59 -2.70 5.17
CA HIS A 99 -15.05 -1.95 6.31
C HIS A 99 -13.54 -2.16 6.47
N LEU A 100 -13.06 -3.41 6.38
CA LEU A 100 -11.63 -3.71 6.50
C LEU A 100 -10.82 -3.08 5.36
N ALA A 101 -11.34 -3.07 4.13
CA ALA A 101 -10.67 -2.45 3.00
C ALA A 101 -10.52 -0.93 3.22
N TYR A 102 -11.56 -0.25 3.68
CA TYR A 102 -11.48 1.17 4.06
C TYR A 102 -10.51 1.42 5.21
N GLU A 103 -10.46 0.54 6.22
CA GLU A 103 -9.47 0.64 7.31
C GLU A 103 -8.03 0.54 6.79
N ILE A 104 -7.74 -0.43 5.91
CA ILE A 104 -6.40 -0.60 5.32
C ILE A 104 -6.05 0.61 4.45
N LEU A 105 -6.98 1.08 3.60
CA LEU A 105 -6.77 2.27 2.78
C LEU A 105 -6.45 3.49 3.66
N ASN A 106 -7.19 3.70 4.75
CA ASN A 106 -6.93 4.77 5.72
C ASN A 106 -5.53 4.72 6.32
N ARG A 107 -5.05 3.52 6.68
CA ARG A 107 -3.70 3.33 7.22
C ARG A 107 -2.60 3.57 6.18
N LEU A 108 -2.90 3.37 4.90
CA LEU A 108 -1.97 3.65 3.80
C LEU A 108 -1.94 5.13 3.41
N LEU A 109 -3.00 5.91 3.67
CA LEU A 109 -3.12 7.32 3.27
C LEU A 109 -1.89 8.19 3.56
N PRO A 110 -1.21 8.09 4.72
CA PRO A 110 -0.01 8.90 5.00
C PRO A 110 1.11 8.68 3.98
N SER A 111 1.30 7.43 3.54
CA SER A 111 2.37 7.02 2.62
C SER A 111 1.99 7.18 1.14
N LEU A 112 0.71 7.46 0.82
CA LEU A 112 0.27 7.63 -0.57
C LEU A 112 0.78 8.94 -1.19
N SER A 113 1.12 8.91 -2.49
CA SER A 113 1.36 10.11 -3.27
C SER A 113 0.05 10.86 -3.55
N LEU A 114 0.14 12.13 -3.97
CA LEU A 114 -1.05 12.90 -4.37
C LEU A 114 -1.78 12.26 -5.56
N ALA A 115 -1.04 11.62 -6.48
CA ALA A 115 -1.61 10.90 -7.62
C ALA A 115 -2.44 9.70 -7.15
N HIS A 116 -1.93 8.91 -6.20
CA HIS A 116 -2.67 7.80 -5.59
C HIS A 116 -3.95 8.28 -4.90
N THR A 117 -3.87 9.38 -4.15
CA THR A 117 -5.05 9.91 -3.46
C THR A 117 -6.08 10.50 -4.42
N SER A 118 -5.64 11.13 -5.51
CA SER A 118 -6.53 11.61 -6.58
C SER A 118 -7.24 10.46 -7.27
N HIS A 119 -6.54 9.35 -7.53
CA HIS A 119 -7.11 8.12 -8.08
C HIS A 119 -8.15 7.48 -7.16
N LEU A 120 -7.87 7.39 -5.85
CA LEU A 120 -8.86 6.92 -4.89
C LEU A 120 -10.09 7.83 -4.86
N PHE A 121 -9.90 9.15 -4.97
CA PHE A 121 -11.01 10.08 -5.01
C PHE A 121 -11.89 9.93 -6.26
N SER A 122 -11.31 9.72 -7.45
CA SER A 122 -12.13 9.44 -8.63
C SER A 122 -12.98 8.19 -8.46
N ARG A 123 -12.41 7.13 -7.85
CA ARG A 123 -13.15 5.91 -7.53
C ARG A 123 -14.33 6.15 -6.57
N ILE A 124 -14.16 7.01 -5.57
CA ILE A 124 -15.24 7.42 -4.67
C ILE A 124 -16.35 8.15 -5.44
N ARG A 125 -15.98 9.11 -6.32
CA ARG A 125 -16.94 9.89 -7.11
C ARG A 125 -17.77 9.01 -8.04
N ASP A 126 -17.17 7.95 -8.57
CA ASP A 126 -17.85 6.99 -9.45
C ASP A 126 -18.85 6.09 -8.69
N LYS A 127 -18.75 5.97 -7.36
CA LYS A 127 -19.70 5.20 -6.55
C LYS A 127 -21.01 6.01 -6.45
N PRO A 128 -22.19 5.40 -6.69
CA PRO A 128 -23.45 6.13 -6.66
C PRO A 128 -23.83 6.49 -5.22
N TYR A 129 -24.49 7.65 -5.03
CA TYR A 129 -24.77 8.23 -3.71
C TYR A 129 -25.67 7.36 -2.82
N ASP A 130 -26.50 6.49 -3.39
CA ASP A 130 -27.35 5.54 -2.67
C ASP A 130 -26.54 4.46 -1.93
N LYS A 131 -25.28 4.23 -2.34
CA LYS A 131 -24.35 3.28 -1.73
C LYS A 131 -23.41 3.95 -0.72
N TYR A 132 -23.67 5.19 -0.34
CA TYR A 132 -22.83 5.90 0.63
C TYR A 132 -23.25 5.50 2.05
N ASP A 133 -22.38 4.75 2.69
CA ASP A 133 -22.55 4.34 4.08
C ASP A 133 -21.67 5.19 5.01
N THR A 134 -21.76 4.93 6.31
CA THR A 134 -21.00 5.68 7.31
C THR A 134 -19.49 5.46 7.17
N ALA A 135 -19.06 4.26 6.76
CA ALA A 135 -17.64 3.97 6.60
C ALA A 135 -17.03 4.69 5.40
N LEU A 136 -17.74 4.72 4.26
CA LEU A 136 -17.32 5.49 3.09
C LEU A 136 -17.26 6.98 3.40
N VAL A 137 -18.27 7.56 4.08
CA VAL A 137 -18.25 8.98 4.47
C VAL A 137 -17.07 9.28 5.39
N ARG A 138 -16.76 8.39 6.34
CA ARG A 138 -15.56 8.51 7.18
C ARG A 138 -14.29 8.44 6.34
N PHE A 139 -14.20 7.50 5.39
CA PHE A 139 -13.07 7.38 4.47
C PHE A 139 -12.87 8.66 3.63
N ILE A 140 -13.94 9.25 3.09
CA ILE A 140 -13.91 10.52 2.35
C ILE A 140 -13.30 11.64 3.20
N ARG A 141 -13.71 11.73 4.47
CA ARG A 141 -13.16 12.71 5.42
C ARG A 141 -11.65 12.51 5.63
N GLU A 142 -11.21 11.27 5.85
CA GLU A 142 -9.78 10.96 6.08
C GLU A 142 -8.94 11.26 4.82
N VAL A 143 -9.42 10.87 3.64
CA VAL A 143 -8.80 11.18 2.34
C VAL A 143 -8.65 12.70 2.16
N THR A 144 -9.72 13.44 2.39
CA THR A 144 -9.73 14.92 2.25
C THR A 144 -8.76 15.57 3.22
N THR A 145 -8.76 15.12 4.48
CA THR A 145 -7.86 15.65 5.52
C THR A 145 -6.40 15.37 5.20
N SER A 146 -6.09 14.15 4.72
CA SER A 146 -4.74 13.75 4.31
C SER A 146 -4.22 14.62 3.15
N VAL A 147 -5.06 14.88 2.14
CA VAL A 147 -4.71 15.75 1.01
C VAL A 147 -4.48 17.17 1.48
N PHE A 148 -5.39 17.72 2.28
CA PHE A 148 -5.27 19.07 2.79
C PHE A 148 -3.97 19.24 3.60
N ALA A 149 -3.64 18.29 4.47
CA ALA A 149 -2.41 18.29 5.25
C ALA A 149 -1.14 18.24 4.36
N LYS A 150 -1.18 17.52 3.24
CA LYS A 150 -0.07 17.44 2.27
C LYS A 150 0.03 18.71 1.41
N GLN A 151 -1.09 19.30 1.02
CA GLN A 151 -1.15 20.50 0.18
C GLN A 151 -0.82 21.78 0.94
N ALA A 152 -1.20 21.88 2.22
CA ALA A 152 -0.85 23.00 3.09
C ALA A 152 0.66 23.25 3.17
N ARG A 153 1.49 22.24 2.87
CA ARG A 153 2.93 22.32 2.88
C ARG A 153 3.54 22.76 1.54
N ASN A 154 2.82 22.66 0.42
CA ASN A 154 3.44 22.71 -0.93
C ASN A 154 2.68 23.50 -2.02
N SER A 155 1.43 23.96 -1.83
CA SER A 155 0.62 24.41 -2.98
C SER A 155 -0.23 25.67 -2.78
N LYS A 156 -0.31 26.49 -3.85
CA LYS A 156 -1.25 27.63 -4.06
C LYS A 156 -2.69 27.20 -4.40
N VAL A 157 -2.91 25.92 -4.73
CA VAL A 157 -4.21 25.36 -5.16
C VAL A 157 -4.58 24.23 -4.20
N SER A 158 -5.74 24.37 -3.56
CA SER A 158 -6.28 23.42 -2.59
C SER A 158 -7.36 22.56 -3.25
N ASN A 159 -7.15 21.24 -3.28
CA ASN A 159 -8.14 20.29 -3.78
C ASN A 159 -9.06 19.88 -2.63
N TRP A 160 -10.27 20.45 -2.60
CA TRP A 160 -11.26 20.21 -1.57
C TRP A 160 -12.19 19.04 -1.94
N TYR A 161 -11.60 17.86 -2.06
CA TYR A 161 -12.26 16.62 -2.48
C TYR A 161 -13.63 16.37 -1.79
N GLY A 162 -13.66 16.30 -0.46
CA GLY A 162 -14.92 16.08 0.27
C GLY A 162 -15.96 17.17 0.07
N LEU A 163 -15.56 18.44 -0.07
CA LEU A 163 -16.50 19.53 -0.33
C LEU A 163 -17.07 19.47 -1.75
N SER A 164 -16.27 19.06 -2.74
CA SER A 164 -16.79 18.84 -4.10
C SER A 164 -17.86 17.75 -4.14
N LEU A 165 -17.66 16.62 -3.44
CA LEU A 165 -18.69 15.56 -3.35
C LEU A 165 -19.96 16.06 -2.64
N LEU A 166 -19.81 16.78 -1.53
CA LEU A 166 -20.96 17.33 -0.81
C LEU A 166 -21.73 18.34 -1.68
N TRP A 167 -21.01 19.17 -2.42
CA TRP A 167 -21.61 20.15 -3.32
C TRP A 167 -22.42 19.48 -4.43
N ASP A 168 -21.83 18.46 -5.07
CA ASP A 168 -22.45 17.68 -6.14
C ASP A 168 -23.67 16.89 -5.60
N ALA A 169 -23.60 16.39 -4.37
CA ALA A 169 -24.73 15.69 -3.73
C ALA A 169 -25.92 16.61 -3.40
N ILE A 170 -25.66 17.87 -3.03
CA ILE A 170 -26.72 18.87 -2.74
C ILE A 170 -27.35 19.38 -4.05
N HIS A 171 -26.57 19.46 -5.14
CA HIS A 171 -27.02 19.98 -6.44
C HIS A 171 -26.92 18.91 -7.55
N PRO A 172 -27.73 17.84 -7.52
CA PRO A 172 -27.66 16.78 -8.54
C PRO A 172 -27.97 17.27 -9.97
N GLU A 173 -28.61 18.45 -10.10
CA GLU A 173 -28.94 19.09 -11.38
C GLU A 173 -27.74 19.79 -12.06
N SER A 174 -26.60 19.97 -11.39
CA SER A 174 -25.48 20.73 -11.97
C SER A 174 -24.67 19.97 -13.03
N GLU A 175 -24.77 18.64 -13.10
CA GLU A 175 -24.07 17.85 -14.13
C GLU A 175 -24.75 17.88 -15.51
N LYS A 176 -26.04 18.24 -15.59
CA LYS A 176 -26.76 18.31 -16.88
C LYS A 176 -26.45 19.57 -17.71
N ASN A 177 -25.77 20.57 -17.16
CA ASN A 177 -25.52 21.85 -17.85
C ASN A 177 -24.09 22.07 -18.35
N LEU A 178 -23.19 21.09 -18.20
CA LEU A 178 -21.82 21.18 -18.75
C LEU A 178 -21.68 20.57 -20.15
N SER A 179 -22.75 20.00 -20.71
CA SER A 179 -22.81 19.43 -22.06
C SER A 179 -23.83 20.16 -22.95
N SER A 180 -23.83 21.49 -22.97
CA SER A 180 -24.48 22.24 -24.05
C SER A 180 -23.63 23.43 -24.52
N PRO A 181 -23.37 23.57 -25.84
CA PRO A 181 -22.62 24.69 -26.39
C PRO A 181 -23.57 25.88 -26.52
N LEU A 182 -23.75 26.64 -25.43
CA LEU A 182 -24.54 27.87 -25.46
C LEU A 182 -23.77 29.01 -24.81
N LEU A 183 -22.64 29.36 -25.42
CA LEU A 183 -22.24 30.77 -25.54
C LEU A 183 -22.72 31.26 -26.91
N THR A 184 -24.01 31.55 -27.01
CA THR A 184 -24.52 32.56 -27.92
C THR A 184 -23.91 33.89 -27.50
N SER A 185 -22.74 34.20 -28.08
CA SER A 185 -22.19 35.55 -28.13
C SER A 185 -23.15 36.42 -28.94
N ARG A 186 -24.07 37.07 -28.22
CA ARG A 186 -24.81 38.25 -28.67
C ARG A 186 -23.81 39.33 -29.11
N GLY A 187 -24.18 40.04 -30.17
CA GLY A 187 -23.31 40.87 -31.00
C GLY A 187 -22.46 41.92 -30.28
N ILE A 188 -21.28 42.12 -30.84
CA ILE A 188 -20.56 43.39 -30.77
C ILE A 188 -20.72 44.04 -32.15
N THR A 189 -21.56 45.07 -32.21
CA THR A 189 -21.51 46.07 -33.28
C THR A 189 -20.31 46.98 -33.01
N LYS A 190 -19.46 47.20 -34.03
CA LYS A 190 -18.74 48.46 -34.33
C LYS A 190 -17.74 48.24 -35.47
N GLY A 191 -17.83 49.08 -36.50
CA GLY A 191 -16.90 49.17 -37.63
C GLY A 191 -17.64 49.30 -38.94
#